data_AF-A0A0X8JH88-F1
#
_entry.id   AF-A0A0X8JH88-F1
#
_cell.length_a   1.000
_cell.length_b   1.000
_cell.length_c   1.000
_cell.angle_alpha   90.00
_cell.angle_beta   90.00
_cell.angle_gamma   90.00
#
_symmetry.space_group_name_H-M   'P 1'
#
loop_
_entity.id
_entity.type
_entity.pdbx_description
1 polymer ?
#
loop_
_entity_poly.entity_id
_entity_poly.type
_entity_poly.pdbx_seq_one_letter_code
_entity_poly.pdbx_strand_id
1 'polypeptide(L)' 'MKKCCALNPARFRFLRIPDTLHLDRGYASEALLPELAALERVKILSGPEPMRFGADGLEDPWW' A
#
# COMPACT_ATOMS: atom_id res chain seq x y z
N MET A 1 -23.23 -11.39 -18.86
CA MET A 1 -22.43 -10.32 -18.24
C MET A 1 -21.57 -10.94 -17.14
N LYS A 2 -20.28 -11.20 -17.39
CA LYS A 2 -19.37 -11.81 -16.40
C LYS A 2 -19.13 -10.78 -15.30
N LYS A 3 -19.72 -10.98 -14.11
CA LYS A 3 -19.34 -10.26 -12.90
C LYS A 3 -17.96 -10.77 -12.50
N CYS A 4 -16.89 -10.14 -12.98
CA CYS A 4 -15.58 -10.32 -12.38
C CYS A 4 -15.73 -9.95 -10.90
N CYS A 5 -15.24 -10.80 -10.01
CA CYS A 5 -15.22 -10.64 -8.55
C CYS A 5 -14.91 -9.20 -8.15
N ALA A 6 -15.95 -8.38 -7.99
CA ALA A 6 -15.78 -6.95 -7.82
C ALA A 6 -15.17 -6.73 -6.44
N LEU A 7 -13.85 -6.53 -6.43
CA LEU A 7 -13.13 -5.88 -5.34
C LEU A 7 -13.99 -4.68 -4.96
N ASN A 8 -14.49 -4.63 -3.72
CA ASN A 8 -15.27 -3.48 -3.27
C ASN A 8 -14.40 -2.23 -3.56
N PRO A 9 -14.80 -1.34 -4.48
CA PRO A 9 -13.94 -0.22 -4.87
C PRO A 9 -13.68 0.73 -3.71
N ALA A 10 -14.55 0.72 -2.69
CA ALA A 10 -14.35 1.46 -1.44
C ALA A 10 -13.28 0.85 -0.52
N ARG A 11 -12.78 -0.36 -0.81
CA ARG A 11 -11.73 -1.06 -0.05
C ARG A 11 -10.63 -1.53 -0.99
N PHE A 12 -10.07 -0.61 -1.77
CA PHE A 12 -8.95 -0.92 -2.63
C PHE A 12 -7.74 -1.35 -1.79
N ARG A 13 -7.25 -2.57 -2.02
CA ARG A 13 -6.09 -3.15 -1.35
C ARG A 13 -4.91 -3.08 -2.31
N PHE A 14 -3.93 -2.24 -2.00
CA PHE A 14 -2.72 -2.11 -2.80
C PHE A 14 -1.50 -2.08 -1.88
N LEU A 15 -0.39 -2.61 -2.38
CA LEU A 15 0.91 -2.57 -1.74
C LEU A 15 1.90 -2.02 -2.77
N ARG A 16 2.57 -0.93 -2.43
CA ARG A 16 3.65 -0.35 -3.21
C ARG A 16 4.96 -0.82 -2.62
N ILE A 17 5.76 -1.48 -3.44
CA ILE A 17 7.12 -1.92 -3.10
C ILE A 17 8.06 -1.23 -4.09
N PRO A 18 8.91 -0.28 -3.63
CA PRO A 18 9.84 0.42 -4.52
C PRO A 18 10.93 -0.52 -5.05
N ASP A 19 11.44 -1.43 -4.23
CA ASP A 19 12.40 -2.46 -4.63
C ASP A 19 11.83 -3.86 -4.36
N THR A 20 11.49 -4.57 -5.42
CA THR A 20 10.93 -5.93 -5.30
C THR A 20 11.97 -6.97 -4.92
N LEU A 21 13.27 -6.64 -5.04
CA LEU A 21 14.37 -7.51 -4.66
C LEU A 21 14.60 -7.51 -3.14
N HIS A 22 14.44 -6.36 -2.47
CA HIS A 22 14.59 -6.20 -1.02
C HIS A 22 13.32 -5.60 -0.41
N LEU A 23 12.48 -6.47 0.15
CA LEU A 23 11.29 -6.09 0.93
C LEU A 23 11.68 -5.58 2.33
N ASP A 24 12.40 -4.47 2.42
CA ASP A 24 12.67 -3.77 3.68
C ASP A 24 11.51 -2.82 4.03
N ARG A 25 11.04 -2.06 3.03
CA ARG A 25 10.03 -1.01 3.19
C ARG A 25 9.06 -1.00 2.03
N GLY A 26 7.83 -0.61 2.33
CA GLY A 26 6.77 -0.44 1.34
C GLY A 26 5.59 0.30 1.93
N TYR A 27 4.71 0.74 1.06
CA TYR A 27 3.48 1.43 1.45
C TYR A 27 2.30 0.49 1.25
N ALA A 28 1.41 0.44 2.22
CA ALA A 28 0.18 -0.31 2.13
C ALA A 28 -1.02 0.63 2.15
N SER A 29 -2.09 0.24 1.47
CA SER A 29 -3.35 0.96 1.60
C SER A 29 -3.90 0.86 3.01
N GLU A 30 -4.63 1.89 3.45
CA GLU A 30 -5.24 1.92 4.79
C GLU A 30 -6.15 0.71 5.06
N ALA A 31 -6.80 0.20 4.02
CA ALA A 31 -7.64 -0.99 4.10
C ALA A 31 -6.88 -2.25 4.58
N LEU A 32 -5.56 -2.30 4.42
CA LEU A 32 -4.69 -3.39 4.86
C LEU A 32 -4.14 -3.20 6.28
N LEU A 33 -4.28 -2.01 6.87
CA LEU A 33 -3.74 -1.69 8.19
C LEU A 33 -4.13 -2.69 9.29
N PRO A 34 -5.40 -3.14 9.45
CA PRO A 34 -5.75 -4.10 10.50
C PRO A 34 -5.10 -5.47 10.28
N GLU A 35 -4.86 -5.87 9.04
CA GLU A 35 -4.20 -7.14 8.73
C GLU A 35 -2.69 -7.06 8.95
N LEU A 36 -2.07 -5.92 8.61
CA LEU A 36 -0.64 -5.68 8.83
C LEU A 36 -0.32 -5.53 10.32
N ALA A 37 -1.20 -4.89 11.09
CA ALA A 37 -1.06 -4.77 12.53
C ALA A 37 -1.15 -6.13 13.25
N ALA A 38 -1.81 -7.13 12.65
CA ALA A 38 -1.89 -8.48 13.18
C ALA A 38 -0.66 -9.34 12.86
N LEU A 39 0.23 -8.88 11.97
CA LEU A 39 1.44 -9.61 11.59
C LEU A 39 2.63 -9.18 12.45
N GLU A 40 3.22 -10.12 13.20
CA GLU A 40 4.43 -9.85 14.00
C GLU A 40 5.66 -9.49 13.17
N ARG A 41 5.62 -9.78 11.86
CA ARG A 41 6.73 -9.56 10.92
C ARG A 41 6.73 -8.18 10.27
N VAL A 42 5.73 -7.35 10.54
CA VAL A 42 5.56 -6.03 9.92
C VAL A 42 5.57 -4.97 11.00
N LYS A 43 6.35 -3.91 10.78
CA LYS A 43 6.37 -2.73 11.65
C LYS A 43 5.76 -1.55 10.92
N ILE A 44 4.71 -0.97 11.50
CA ILE A 44 4.09 0.26 10.97
C ILE A 44 5.00 1.43 11.35
N LEU A 45 5.58 2.07 10.33
CA LEU A 45 6.56 3.16 10.51
C LEU A 45 5.91 4.56 10.54
N SER A 46 4.78 4.74 9.85
CA SER A 46 4.05 6.00 9.77
C SER A 46 2.54 5.74 9.76
N GLY A 47 1.76 6.79 10.06
CA GLY A 47 0.30 6.78 9.94
C GLY A 47 -0.18 6.88 8.48
N PRO A 48 -1.51 6.86 8.26
CA PRO A 48 -2.07 7.03 6.93
C PRO A 48 -1.78 8.43 6.39
N GLU A 49 -1.12 8.49 5.23
CA GLU A 49 -0.86 9.73 4.49
C GLU A 49 -1.44 9.63 3.07
N PRO A 50 -1.94 10.76 2.51
CA PRO A 50 -2.37 10.80 1.13
C PRO A 50 -1.20 10.52 0.18
N MET A 51 -1.48 9.73 -0.85
CA MET A 51 -0.51 9.40 -1.88
C MET A 51 -0.14 10.66 -2.67
N ARG A 52 1.18 10.92 -2.78
CA ARG A 52 1.70 12.11 -3.46
C ARG A 52 2.04 11.78 -4.91
N PHE A 53 1.48 12.55 -5.83
CA PHE A 53 1.70 12.43 -7.26
C PHE A 53 2.33 13.74 -7.76
N GLY A 54 3.60 13.68 -8.16
CA GLY A 54 4.34 14.77 -8.77
C GLY A 54 4.26 14.72 -10.30
N ALA A 55 5.00 15.62 -10.96
CA ALA A 55 5.01 15.73 -12.43
C ALA A 55 5.48 14.45 -13.15
N ASP A 56 6.41 13.72 -12.54
CA ASP A 56 7.00 12.48 -13.08
C ASP A 56 6.32 11.21 -12.56
N GLY A 57 5.22 11.35 -11.80
CA GLY A 57 4.44 10.23 -11.28
C GLY A 57 4.43 10.16 -9.75
N LEU A 58 4.38 8.94 -9.21
CA LEU A 58 4.19 8.72 -7.77
C LEU A 58 5.48 9.06 -6.99
N GLU A 59 5.41 10.07 -6.13
CA GLU A 59 6.58 10.50 -5.34
C GLU A 59 6.91 9.46 -4.27
N ASP A 60 8.20 9.14 -4.11
CA ASP A 60 8.69 8.28 -3.05
C ASP A 60 9.57 9.11 -2.09
N PRO A 61 9.07 9.46 -0.88
CA PRO A 61 9.86 10.22 0.08
C PRO A 61 11.03 9.44 0.73
N TRP A 62 11.20 8.15 0.45
CA TRP A 62 12.32 7.35 0.97
C TRP A 62 13.42 7.08 -0.07
N TRP A 63 13.31 7.65 -1.28
CA TRP A 63 14.30 7.54 -2.34
C TRP A 63 15.24 8.75 -2.40
#